data_AF-A0A1V6U4E6-F1
#
_entry.id   AF-A0A1V6U4E6-F1
#
_cell.length_a   1.000
_cell.length_b   1.000
_cell.length_c   1.000
_cell.angle_alpha   90.00
_cell.angle_beta   90.00
_cell.angle_gamma   90.00
#
_symmetry.space_group_name_H-M   'P 1'
#
loop_
_entity.id
_entity.type
_entity.pdbx_description
1 polymer ?
#
loop_
_entity_poly.entity_id
_entity_poly.type
_entity_poly.pdbx_seq_one_letter_code
_entity_poly.pdbx_strand_id
1 'polypeptide(L)'
;MLKILPLQSMMLLLEYLQEVKNFLDGSSKKNIPWLFCNDKWLEKLQRTDALWDSNRNLVMEMAEDGIMSPIAIEDVKDYLPYLWKNPVTKNKPNGNIPWWSDDLGEYLFDGDYGKKTYCTISNENLAATQDHTVSASTITLCPVSFKNTAASAKLGGKKPTKGLSVEKIVPRSGTFYHELFHLVLGNARTYDITYFWNQQQEFLQTPDDYPPVDPDSDDEDEDGDVNMDEDEDQDLTYVQLIRENPETYLWFSVGYWYFQQTQWSKETNQRWSFHNGAGELVQI
;
A
#
# COMPACT_ATOMS: atom_id res chain seq x y z
N MET A 1 22.64 18.90 -22.42
CA MET A 1 21.39 19.63 -22.69
C MET A 1 20.47 19.31 -21.52
N LEU A 2 20.31 20.21 -20.53
CA LEU A 2 19.31 20.00 -19.48
C LEU A 2 17.94 20.19 -20.14
N LYS A 3 17.18 19.11 -20.30
CA LYS A 3 15.74 19.21 -20.53
C LYS A 3 15.16 19.80 -19.24
N ILE A 4 14.68 21.04 -19.32
CA ILE A 4 13.86 21.63 -18.26
C ILE A 4 12.55 20.83 -18.28
N LEU A 5 12.32 20.04 -17.23
CA LEU A 5 11.10 19.25 -17.07
C LEU A 5 9.92 20.15 -16.64
N PRO A 6 8.68 19.74 -16.93
CA PRO A 6 7.49 20.53 -16.64
C PRO A 6 7.27 20.61 -15.12
N LEU A 7 6.85 21.80 -14.65
CA LEU A 7 6.58 22.15 -13.23
C LEU A 7 5.73 21.12 -12.44
N GLN A 8 5.00 20.26 -13.13
CA GLN A 8 3.90 19.45 -12.63
C GLN A 8 4.37 18.25 -11.79
N SER A 9 5.58 17.74 -12.01
CA SER A 9 6.05 16.55 -11.30
C SER A 9 6.68 16.85 -9.94
N MET A 10 7.44 17.95 -9.84
CA MET A 10 7.91 18.45 -8.55
C MET A 10 6.74 18.80 -7.62
N MET A 11 5.59 19.18 -8.18
CA MET A 11 4.38 19.42 -7.40
C MET A 11 3.88 18.13 -6.74
N LEU A 12 3.77 17.02 -7.47
CA LEU A 12 3.20 15.77 -6.91
C LEU A 12 4.02 15.22 -5.75
N LEU A 13 5.36 15.18 -5.87
CA LEU A 13 6.21 14.67 -4.79
C LEU A 13 6.14 15.54 -3.53
N LEU A 14 6.13 16.86 -3.70
CA LEU A 14 5.97 17.79 -2.58
C LEU A 14 4.58 17.68 -1.97
N GLU A 15 3.54 17.50 -2.78
CA GLU A 15 2.16 17.31 -2.32
C GLU A 15 2.03 16.06 -1.43
N TYR A 16 2.53 14.90 -1.87
CA TYR A 16 2.42 13.65 -1.11
C TYR A 16 3.20 13.72 0.21
N LEU A 17 4.43 14.24 0.18
CA LEU A 17 5.22 14.48 1.39
C LEU A 17 4.55 15.49 2.32
N GLN A 18 3.90 16.52 1.77
CA GLN A 18 3.19 17.52 2.56
C GLN A 18 1.93 16.95 3.22
N GLU A 19 1.18 16.09 2.54
CA GLU A 19 0.02 15.40 3.11
C GLU A 19 0.43 14.48 4.27
N VAL A 20 1.46 13.64 4.09
CA VAL A 20 1.98 12.79 5.18
C VAL A 20 2.53 13.63 6.33
N LYS A 21 3.21 14.74 6.05
CA LYS A 21 3.66 15.68 7.08
C LYS A 21 2.46 16.29 7.84
N ASN A 22 1.43 16.74 7.14
CA ASN A 22 0.23 17.30 7.75
C ASN A 22 -0.48 16.30 8.65
N PHE A 23 -0.54 15.04 8.22
CA PHE A 23 -1.03 13.93 9.02
C PHE A 23 -0.19 13.75 10.30
N LEU A 24 1.13 13.65 10.18
CA LEU A 24 2.04 13.47 11.32
C LEU A 24 2.03 14.64 12.31
N ASP A 25 1.84 15.87 11.83
CA ASP A 25 1.73 17.06 12.67
C ASP A 25 0.34 17.22 13.32
N GLY A 26 -0.61 16.33 13.00
CA GLY A 26 -1.99 16.38 13.49
C GLY A 26 -2.83 17.53 12.91
N SER A 27 -2.38 18.16 11.82
CA SER A 27 -3.14 19.19 11.12
C SER A 27 -4.22 18.59 10.21
N SER A 28 -4.03 17.36 9.74
CA SER A 28 -5.08 16.55 9.13
C SER A 28 -5.81 15.71 10.18
N LYS A 29 -7.14 15.70 10.13
CA LYS A 29 -8.00 14.79 10.89
C LYS A 29 -8.56 13.64 10.05
N LYS A 30 -8.17 13.56 8.77
CA LYS A 30 -8.55 12.46 7.90
C LYS A 30 -7.76 11.22 8.28
N ASN A 31 -8.41 10.05 8.17
CA ASN A 31 -7.77 8.73 8.26
C ASN A 31 -6.98 8.52 9.55
N ILE A 32 -7.57 8.79 10.73
CA ILE A 32 -6.95 8.41 12.00
C ILE A 32 -6.84 6.88 12.02
N PRO A 33 -5.64 6.31 11.95
CA PRO A 33 -5.50 4.88 11.75
C PRO A 33 -5.67 4.14 13.06
N TRP A 34 -6.12 2.90 12.92
CA TRP A 34 -5.78 1.87 13.89
C TRP A 34 -4.43 1.27 13.52
N LEU A 35 -3.52 1.23 14.50
CA LEU A 35 -2.19 0.66 14.33
C LEU A 35 -2.10 -0.64 15.12
N PHE A 36 -1.95 -1.76 14.41
CA PHE A 36 -1.84 -3.07 15.00
C PHE A 36 -0.42 -3.64 14.85
N CYS A 37 0.02 -4.35 15.89
CA CYS A 37 1.25 -5.12 15.87
C CYS A 37 0.87 -6.59 15.64
N ASN A 38 1.09 -7.09 14.42
CA ASN A 38 0.57 -8.35 13.88
C ASN A 38 -0.93 -8.32 13.52
N ASP A 39 -1.42 -9.37 12.87
CA ASP A 39 -2.78 -9.52 12.31
C ASP A 39 -3.69 -10.48 13.10
N LYS A 40 -3.31 -10.81 14.34
CA LYS A 40 -4.11 -11.68 15.23
C LYS A 40 -5.42 -11.05 15.72
N TRP A 41 -5.63 -9.78 15.39
CA TRP A 41 -6.85 -9.03 15.69
C TRP A 41 -7.99 -9.34 14.71
N LEU A 42 -7.71 -10.13 13.65
CA LEU A 42 -8.68 -10.54 12.64
C LEU A 42 -9.11 -12.00 12.81
N GLU A 43 -10.42 -12.23 12.73
CA GLU A 43 -11.05 -13.55 12.64
C GLU A 43 -11.54 -13.80 11.21
N LYS A 44 -11.01 -14.83 10.56
CA LYS A 44 -11.45 -15.22 9.21
C LYS A 44 -12.87 -15.77 9.26
N LEU A 45 -13.73 -15.29 8.37
CA LEU A 45 -15.08 -15.78 8.16
C LEU A 45 -15.30 -16.20 6.70
N GLN A 46 -16.40 -16.90 6.45
CA GLN A 46 -16.91 -17.18 5.11
C GLN A 46 -17.90 -16.10 4.69
N ARG A 47 -18.01 -15.88 3.39
CA ARG A 47 -18.99 -14.95 2.80
C ARG A 47 -20.45 -15.27 3.18
N THR A 48 -20.74 -16.56 3.31
CA THR A 48 -22.05 -17.10 3.69
C THR A 48 -22.30 -17.11 5.20
N ASP A 49 -21.31 -16.72 6.02
CA ASP A 49 -21.51 -16.66 7.47
C ASP A 49 -22.50 -15.54 7.82
N ALA A 50 -23.17 -15.70 8.96
CA ALA A 50 -24.14 -14.73 9.42
C ALA A 50 -23.45 -13.42 9.86
N LEU A 51 -24.07 -12.30 9.48
CA LEU A 51 -23.59 -10.97 9.80
C LEU A 51 -23.69 -10.67 11.30
N TRP A 52 -22.65 -10.03 11.82
CA TRP A 52 -22.59 -9.46 13.16
C TRP A 52 -22.72 -7.94 13.14
N ASP A 53 -23.41 -7.40 14.13
CA ASP A 53 -23.30 -5.98 14.48
C ASP A 53 -22.01 -5.72 15.27
N SER A 54 -21.72 -4.45 15.58
CA SER A 54 -20.52 -4.04 16.31
C SER A 54 -20.39 -4.62 17.74
N ASN A 55 -21.42 -5.31 18.25
CA ASN A 55 -21.41 -5.99 19.54
C ASN A 55 -21.43 -7.52 19.40
N ARG A 56 -21.14 -8.08 18.21
CA ARG A 56 -21.27 -9.51 17.88
C ARG A 56 -22.69 -10.08 18.00
N ASN A 57 -23.73 -9.25 17.93
CA ASN A 57 -25.09 -9.78 17.80
C ASN A 57 -25.37 -10.13 16.35
N LEU A 58 -26.07 -11.24 16.11
CA LEU A 58 -26.56 -11.58 14.78
C LEU A 58 -27.50 -10.50 14.26
N VAL A 59 -27.20 -9.99 13.07
CA VAL A 59 -28.12 -9.12 12.35
C VAL A 59 -29.17 -10.00 11.69
N MET A 60 -30.42 -9.71 12.00
CA MET A 60 -31.57 -10.47 11.51
C MET A 60 -32.36 -9.61 10.53
N GLU A 61 -32.85 -10.23 9.47
CA GLU A 61 -33.76 -9.63 8.50
C GLU A 61 -35.07 -10.43 8.40
N MET A 62 -36.12 -9.77 7.96
CA MET A 62 -37.41 -10.42 7.71
C MET A 62 -37.41 -10.93 6.28
N ALA A 63 -37.42 -12.25 6.11
CA ALA A 63 -37.56 -12.89 4.81
C ALA A 63 -38.97 -12.65 4.22
N GLU A 64 -39.13 -12.93 2.92
CA GLU A 64 -40.40 -12.72 2.20
C GLU A 64 -41.58 -13.53 2.79
N ASP A 65 -41.28 -14.63 3.48
CA ASP A 65 -42.25 -15.48 4.17
C ASP A 65 -42.64 -14.96 5.57
N GLY A 66 -42.07 -13.83 6.00
CA GLY A 66 -42.30 -13.21 7.31
C GLY A 66 -41.49 -13.82 8.46
N ILE A 67 -40.59 -14.77 8.18
CA ILE A 67 -39.69 -15.38 9.17
C ILE A 67 -38.44 -14.51 9.34
N MET A 68 -38.01 -14.32 10.60
CA MET A 68 -36.73 -13.67 10.88
C MET A 68 -35.58 -14.66 10.66
N SER A 69 -34.67 -14.35 9.74
CA SER A 69 -33.46 -15.12 9.46
C SER A 69 -32.21 -14.25 9.60
N PRO A 70 -31.05 -14.82 9.98
CA PRO A 70 -29.79 -14.09 9.93
C PRO A 70 -29.47 -13.69 8.49
N ILE A 71 -29.01 -12.46 8.27
CA ILE A 71 -28.50 -12.02 6.97
C ILE A 71 -27.07 -12.55 6.78
N ALA A 72 -26.74 -13.06 5.59
CA ALA A 72 -25.37 -13.44 5.27
C ALA A 72 -24.50 -12.19 4.99
N ILE A 73 -23.21 -12.25 5.28
CA ILE A 73 -22.28 -11.14 5.03
C ILE A 73 -22.31 -10.73 3.54
N GLU A 74 -22.36 -11.70 2.63
CA GLU A 74 -22.42 -11.44 1.18
C GLU A 74 -23.75 -10.91 0.65
N ASP A 75 -24.77 -10.81 1.51
CA ASP A 75 -26.06 -10.21 1.17
C ASP A 75 -26.19 -8.75 1.61
N VAL A 76 -25.21 -8.25 2.36
CA VAL A 76 -25.13 -6.83 2.71
C VAL A 76 -24.75 -6.01 1.49
N LYS A 77 -25.65 -5.11 1.07
CA LYS A 77 -25.46 -4.26 -0.12
C LYS A 77 -24.14 -3.49 -0.10
N ASP A 78 -23.75 -2.96 1.04
CA ASP A 78 -22.53 -2.17 1.20
C ASP A 78 -21.25 -3.03 1.11
N TYR A 79 -21.37 -4.35 1.24
CA TYR A 79 -20.23 -5.28 1.19
C TYR A 79 -20.01 -5.87 -0.20
N LEU A 80 -20.99 -5.72 -1.10
CA LEU A 80 -20.94 -6.31 -2.44
C LEU A 80 -19.72 -5.86 -3.26
N PRO A 81 -19.35 -4.56 -3.29
CA PRO A 81 -18.15 -4.10 -4.02
C PRO A 81 -16.85 -4.73 -3.53
N TYR A 82 -16.80 -5.15 -2.26
CA TYR A 82 -15.60 -5.73 -1.67
C TYR A 82 -15.49 -7.24 -1.84
N LEU A 83 -16.58 -7.93 -2.21
CA LEU A 83 -16.64 -9.40 -2.28
C LEU A 83 -16.82 -9.95 -3.70
N TRP A 84 -17.32 -9.14 -4.62
CA TRP A 84 -17.72 -9.57 -5.96
C TRP A 84 -17.11 -8.68 -7.03
N LYS A 85 -16.68 -9.26 -8.16
CA LYS A 85 -16.26 -8.50 -9.34
C LYS A 85 -17.44 -7.66 -9.88
N ASN A 86 -18.63 -8.26 -9.95
CA ASN A 86 -19.87 -7.55 -10.30
C ASN A 86 -20.85 -7.52 -9.12
N PRO A 87 -21.02 -6.38 -8.42
CA PRO A 87 -21.91 -6.26 -7.27
C PRO A 87 -23.40 -6.47 -7.59
N VAL A 88 -23.81 -6.31 -8.85
CA VAL A 88 -25.22 -6.42 -9.27
C VAL A 88 -25.59 -7.87 -9.51
N THR A 89 -24.74 -8.63 -10.20
CA THR A 89 -25.04 -10.01 -10.61
C THR A 89 -24.52 -11.05 -9.62
N LYS A 90 -23.54 -10.71 -8.77
CA LYS A 90 -22.85 -11.64 -7.85
C LYS A 90 -22.38 -12.93 -8.54
N ASN A 91 -21.97 -12.83 -9.80
CA ASN A 91 -21.63 -14.01 -10.63
C ASN A 91 -20.22 -14.56 -10.35
N LYS A 92 -19.24 -13.69 -10.09
CA LYS A 92 -17.83 -14.04 -9.88
C LYS A 92 -17.27 -13.31 -8.67
N PRO A 93 -16.76 -14.03 -7.65
CA PRO A 93 -16.09 -13.39 -6.53
C PRO A 93 -14.77 -12.75 -6.91
N ASN A 94 -14.37 -11.68 -6.21
CA ASN A 94 -13.11 -10.96 -6.46
C ASN A 94 -11.90 -11.50 -5.67
N GLY A 95 -12.03 -12.67 -5.03
CA GLY A 95 -10.96 -13.29 -4.23
C GLY A 95 -10.89 -12.83 -2.76
N ASN A 96 -11.51 -11.69 -2.41
CA ASN A 96 -11.54 -11.20 -1.03
C ASN A 96 -12.58 -11.97 -0.19
N ILE A 97 -12.28 -12.10 1.10
CA ILE A 97 -13.14 -12.74 2.09
C ILE A 97 -13.32 -11.82 3.30
N PRO A 98 -14.40 -12.00 4.08
CA PRO A 98 -14.60 -11.22 5.29
C PRO A 98 -13.66 -11.65 6.43
N TRP A 99 -13.09 -10.65 7.08
CA TRP A 99 -12.33 -10.76 8.31
C TRP A 99 -12.99 -9.89 9.38
N TRP A 100 -13.39 -10.47 10.50
CA TRP A 100 -13.99 -9.74 11.61
C TRP A 100 -12.92 -9.17 12.54
N SER A 101 -13.09 -7.93 12.99
CA SER A 101 -12.27 -7.31 14.03
C SER A 101 -13.09 -7.00 15.27
N ASP A 102 -12.72 -7.59 16.40
CA ASP A 102 -13.30 -7.23 17.70
C ASP A 102 -12.89 -5.84 18.17
N ASP A 103 -11.68 -5.40 17.80
CA ASP A 103 -11.15 -4.11 18.20
C ASP A 103 -11.88 -2.96 17.49
N LEU A 104 -12.31 -3.18 16.24
CA LEU A 104 -13.05 -2.20 15.44
C LEU A 104 -14.56 -2.38 15.54
N GLY A 105 -15.04 -3.59 15.85
CA GLY A 105 -16.46 -3.95 15.77
C GLY A 105 -16.98 -3.90 14.33
N GLU A 106 -16.15 -4.24 13.34
CA GLU A 106 -16.50 -4.22 11.92
C GLU A 106 -15.77 -5.28 11.11
N TYR A 107 -16.18 -5.41 9.85
CA TYR A 107 -15.56 -6.29 8.86
C TYR A 107 -14.50 -5.56 8.04
N LEU A 108 -13.46 -6.32 7.70
CA LEU A 108 -12.46 -5.99 6.69
C LEU A 108 -12.53 -7.02 5.56
N PHE A 109 -12.26 -6.57 4.34
CA PHE A 109 -12.28 -7.42 3.16
C PHE A 109 -10.89 -7.49 2.54
N ASP A 110 -10.30 -8.67 2.57
CA ASP A 110 -8.90 -8.90 2.19
C ASP A 110 -8.78 -10.33 1.61
N GLY A 111 -7.64 -10.63 1.00
CA GLY A 111 -7.40 -11.90 0.30
C GLY A 111 -7.57 -13.15 1.18
N ASP A 112 -7.89 -14.27 0.53
CA ASP A 112 -7.94 -15.57 1.21
C ASP A 112 -6.53 -16.15 1.43
N TYR A 113 -5.96 -15.89 2.62
CA TYR A 113 -4.68 -16.47 3.06
C TYR A 113 -4.78 -17.93 3.57
N GLY A 114 -5.85 -18.66 3.22
CA GLY A 114 -6.12 -20.03 3.61
C GLY A 114 -6.40 -20.18 5.11
N LYS A 115 -5.54 -20.93 5.81
CA LYS A 115 -5.58 -21.10 7.29
C LYS A 115 -4.63 -20.13 8.01
N LYS A 116 -4.02 -19.23 7.26
CA LYS A 116 -3.07 -18.25 7.74
C LYS A 116 -3.68 -16.86 7.59
N THR A 117 -2.88 -15.87 7.91
CA THR A 117 -3.20 -14.44 7.87
C THR A 117 -2.08 -13.72 7.09
N TYR A 118 -2.26 -12.43 6.74
CA TYR A 118 -1.29 -11.67 5.94
C TYR A 118 0.15 -11.75 6.48
N CYS A 119 0.37 -11.60 7.79
CA CYS A 119 1.67 -11.67 8.44
C CYS A 119 2.22 -13.09 8.64
N THR A 120 1.43 -14.14 8.37
CA THR A 120 1.84 -15.54 8.59
C THR A 120 1.90 -16.38 7.31
N ILE A 121 1.28 -15.91 6.22
CA ILE A 121 1.37 -16.55 4.89
C ILE A 121 2.82 -16.56 4.39
N SER A 122 3.55 -15.46 4.61
CA SER A 122 4.96 -15.29 4.31
C SER A 122 5.72 -14.68 5.49
N ASN A 123 6.97 -15.10 5.69
CA ASN A 123 7.89 -14.47 6.65
C ASN A 123 8.60 -13.23 6.07
N GLU A 124 8.24 -12.82 4.86
CA GLU A 124 8.81 -11.66 4.19
C GLU A 124 7.88 -10.44 4.26
N ASN A 125 6.58 -10.65 4.53
CA ASN A 125 5.60 -9.59 4.68
C ASN A 125 5.96 -8.71 5.88
N LEU A 126 6.11 -7.40 5.63
CA LEU A 126 6.56 -6.45 6.64
C LEU A 126 5.39 -5.68 7.26
N ALA A 127 4.44 -5.25 6.45
CA ALA A 127 3.23 -4.56 6.88
C ALA A 127 2.20 -4.52 5.74
N ALA A 128 0.99 -4.11 6.07
CA ALA A 128 -0.03 -3.76 5.09
C ALA A 128 -0.88 -2.60 5.62
N THR A 129 -1.35 -1.78 4.69
CA THR A 129 -2.41 -0.80 4.93
C THR A 129 -3.70 -1.32 4.30
N GLN A 130 -4.72 -1.48 5.12
CA GLN A 130 -6.01 -2.00 4.69
C GLN A 130 -7.04 -0.87 4.74
N ASP A 131 -7.53 -0.46 3.57
CA ASP A 131 -8.54 0.59 3.38
C ASP A 131 -9.90 0.03 2.95
N HIS A 132 -10.02 -1.28 2.77
CA HIS A 132 -11.27 -2.01 2.51
C HIS A 132 -12.09 -2.27 3.80
N THR A 133 -12.17 -1.25 4.63
CA THR A 133 -12.94 -1.21 5.87
C THR A 133 -14.13 -0.27 5.70
N VAL A 134 -15.24 -0.52 6.38
CA VAL A 134 -16.41 0.36 6.27
C VAL A 134 -16.16 1.72 6.93
N SER A 135 -15.44 1.77 8.06
CA SER A 135 -15.32 3.00 8.85
C SER A 135 -13.90 3.51 9.12
N ALA A 136 -12.87 2.66 9.13
CA ALA A 136 -11.51 3.11 9.45
C ALA A 136 -10.39 2.28 8.80
N SER A 137 -9.53 2.94 8.02
CA SER A 137 -8.30 2.34 7.52
C SER A 137 -7.38 1.89 8.66
N THR A 138 -6.68 0.78 8.44
CA THR A 138 -5.77 0.21 9.43
C THR A 138 -4.37 0.04 8.86
N ILE A 139 -3.36 0.12 9.73
CA ILE A 139 -2.00 -0.29 9.43
C ILE A 139 -1.70 -1.49 10.32
N THR A 140 -1.31 -2.60 9.70
CA THR A 140 -0.83 -3.79 10.40
C THR A 140 0.67 -3.97 10.19
N LEU A 141 1.48 -3.81 11.23
CA LEU A 141 2.92 -4.09 11.18
C LEU A 141 3.19 -5.55 11.56
N CYS A 142 3.71 -6.34 10.62
CA CYS A 142 4.03 -7.74 10.86
C CYS A 142 5.25 -7.89 11.79
N PRO A 143 5.36 -8.98 12.58
CA PRO A 143 6.46 -9.19 13.52
C PRO A 143 7.87 -9.09 12.89
N VAL A 144 7.98 -9.38 11.60
CA VAL A 144 9.23 -9.33 10.84
C VAL A 144 9.74 -7.89 10.67
N SER A 145 8.87 -6.89 10.53
CA SER A 145 9.27 -5.47 10.42
C SER A 145 10.14 -5.00 11.60
N PHE A 146 9.82 -5.46 12.81
CA PHE A 146 10.57 -5.13 14.03
C PHE A 146 11.89 -5.89 14.17
N LYS A 147 11.97 -7.09 13.58
CA LYS A 147 13.09 -8.02 13.75
C LYS A 147 14.05 -8.02 12.57
N ASN A 148 13.70 -7.40 11.45
CA ASN A 148 14.53 -7.34 10.25
C ASN A 148 15.89 -6.70 10.57
N THR A 149 16.95 -7.51 10.59
CA THR A 149 18.32 -7.08 10.86
C THR A 149 19.03 -6.50 9.63
N ALA A 150 18.47 -6.69 8.43
CA ALA A 150 19.01 -6.06 7.23
C ALA A 150 18.81 -4.54 7.28
N ALA A 151 17.65 -4.08 7.75
CA ALA A 151 17.35 -2.68 8.01
C ALA A 151 18.15 -2.12 9.20
N SER A 152 18.47 -0.81 9.14
CA SER A 152 19.11 -0.11 10.25
C SER A 152 18.15 -0.02 11.44
N ALA A 153 18.65 -0.16 12.67
CA ALA A 153 17.80 -0.03 13.86
C ALA A 153 17.18 1.38 13.99
N LYS A 154 17.86 2.41 13.48
CA LYS A 154 17.41 3.81 13.48
C LYS A 154 17.97 4.59 12.30
N LEU A 155 17.36 5.72 11.98
CA LEU A 155 17.89 6.66 11.00
C LEU A 155 19.24 7.22 11.52
N GLY A 156 20.24 7.30 10.65
CA GLY A 156 21.61 7.63 11.03
C GLY A 156 22.38 6.53 11.77
N GLY A 157 21.77 5.34 11.96
CA GLY A 157 22.41 4.22 12.67
C GLY A 157 23.57 3.57 11.88
N LYS A 158 23.58 3.72 10.56
CA LYS A 158 24.66 3.26 9.69
C LYS A 158 25.29 4.47 9.01
N LYS A 159 26.61 4.58 9.07
CA LYS A 159 27.33 5.61 8.33
C LYS A 159 27.40 5.19 6.86
N PRO A 160 26.87 6.00 5.93
CA PRO A 160 26.95 5.66 4.53
C PRO A 160 28.43 5.60 4.06
N THR A 161 28.77 4.67 3.17
CA THR A 161 30.07 4.61 2.45
C THR A 161 29.90 4.67 0.93
N LYS A 162 30.94 5.04 0.17
CA LYS A 162 30.90 5.06 -1.30
C LYS A 162 30.40 3.71 -1.86
N GLY A 163 29.42 3.76 -2.77
CA GLY A 163 28.83 2.59 -3.40
C GLY A 163 27.80 1.84 -2.55
N LEU A 164 27.47 2.34 -1.35
CA LEU A 164 26.42 1.76 -0.53
C LEU A 164 25.04 2.17 -1.06
N SER A 165 24.18 1.18 -1.35
CA SER A 165 22.78 1.40 -1.72
C SER A 165 21.99 2.07 -0.58
N VAL A 166 21.04 2.94 -0.94
CA VAL A 166 20.13 3.61 0.01
C VAL A 166 19.32 2.60 0.83
N GLU A 167 18.99 1.44 0.25
CA GLU A 167 18.27 0.34 0.92
C GLU A 167 19.01 -0.13 2.18
N LYS A 168 20.35 -0.09 2.17
CA LYS A 168 21.15 -0.59 3.28
C LYS A 168 21.16 0.35 4.49
N ILE A 169 20.75 1.60 4.32
CA ILE A 169 20.75 2.65 5.36
C ILE A 169 19.36 3.05 5.83
N VAL A 170 18.30 2.46 5.25
CA VAL A 170 16.93 2.68 5.69
C VAL A 170 16.68 2.10 7.07
N PRO A 171 16.00 2.85 7.96
CA PRO A 171 15.65 2.38 9.29
C PRO A 171 14.50 1.36 9.26
N ARG A 172 14.36 0.55 10.30
CA ARG A 172 13.19 -0.35 10.48
C ARG A 172 11.86 0.41 10.50
N SER A 173 11.86 1.65 10.99
CA SER A 173 10.70 2.54 10.92
C SER A 173 10.32 2.94 9.49
N GLY A 174 11.16 2.63 8.50
CA GLY A 174 10.89 2.85 7.08
C GLY A 174 9.64 2.12 6.61
N THR A 175 9.40 0.89 7.08
CA THR A 175 8.15 0.16 6.79
C THR A 175 6.93 0.95 7.25
N PHE A 176 6.89 1.38 8.52
CA PHE A 176 5.76 2.20 8.98
C PHE A 176 5.64 3.52 8.20
N TYR A 177 6.75 4.14 7.85
CA TYR A 177 6.73 5.37 7.06
C TYR A 177 6.19 5.15 5.64
N HIS A 178 6.49 4.01 5.02
CA HIS A 178 5.90 3.58 3.75
C HIS A 178 4.38 3.42 3.88
N GLU A 179 3.90 2.68 4.89
CA GLU A 179 2.46 2.49 5.12
C GLU A 179 1.69 3.80 5.37
N LEU A 180 2.35 4.83 5.90
CA LEU A 180 1.71 6.13 6.07
C LEU A 180 1.30 6.78 4.75
N PHE A 181 2.01 6.50 3.64
CA PHE A 181 1.60 7.02 2.34
C PHE A 181 0.30 6.35 1.89
N HIS A 182 0.22 5.03 1.95
CA HIS A 182 -1.01 4.29 1.68
C HIS A 182 -2.18 4.81 2.52
N LEU A 183 -1.97 4.98 3.83
CA LEU A 183 -3.01 5.44 4.73
C LEU A 183 -3.51 6.85 4.39
N VAL A 184 -2.58 7.78 4.13
CA VAL A 184 -2.91 9.19 3.97
C VAL A 184 -3.48 9.48 2.58
N LEU A 185 -2.98 8.78 1.55
CA LEU A 185 -3.28 9.05 0.16
C LEU A 185 -4.28 8.05 -0.45
N GLY A 186 -4.45 6.89 0.18
CA GLY A 186 -5.28 5.77 -0.29
C GLY A 186 -4.49 4.78 -1.15
N ASN A 187 -4.80 3.48 -1.03
CA ASN A 187 -4.11 2.42 -1.78
C ASN A 187 -4.23 2.60 -3.29
N ALA A 188 -5.38 3.07 -3.77
CA ALA A 188 -5.64 3.36 -5.19
C ALA A 188 -4.75 4.45 -5.81
N ARG A 189 -3.93 5.14 -5.02
CA ARG A 189 -2.98 6.19 -5.50
C ARG A 189 -1.57 5.96 -5.00
N THR A 190 -1.33 4.78 -4.44
CA THR A 190 -0.07 4.40 -3.81
C THR A 190 0.29 2.95 -4.16
N TYR A 191 0.91 2.75 -5.32
CA TYR A 191 1.16 1.41 -5.88
C TYR A 191 2.48 0.79 -5.40
N ASP A 192 2.41 -0.45 -4.94
CA ASP A 192 3.59 -1.26 -4.55
C ASP A 192 4.26 -1.96 -5.75
N ILE A 193 4.60 -1.19 -6.79
CA ILE A 193 5.19 -1.76 -8.01
C ILE A 193 6.58 -2.39 -7.79
N THR A 194 7.34 -1.93 -6.79
CA THR A 194 8.64 -2.48 -6.42
C THR A 194 9.13 -1.91 -5.08
N TYR A 195 9.82 -2.76 -4.33
CA TYR A 195 10.52 -2.41 -3.08
C TYR A 195 12.03 -2.26 -3.27
N PHE A 196 12.53 -2.33 -4.51
CA PHE A 196 13.96 -2.38 -4.79
C PHE A 196 14.42 -1.12 -5.52
N TRP A 197 15.44 -0.48 -4.97
CA TRP A 197 16.02 0.74 -5.52
C TRP A 197 16.53 0.53 -6.95
N ASN A 198 17.21 -0.59 -7.21
CA ASN A 198 17.76 -0.86 -8.55
C ASN A 198 16.65 -1.05 -9.59
N GLN A 199 15.51 -1.66 -9.22
CA GLN A 199 14.37 -1.82 -10.14
C GLN A 199 13.72 -0.47 -10.45
N GLN A 200 13.56 0.41 -9.45
CA GLN A 200 13.11 1.78 -9.73
C GLN A 200 14.06 2.48 -10.71
N GLN A 201 15.39 2.31 -10.56
CA GLN A 201 16.35 2.87 -11.50
C GLN A 201 16.29 2.26 -12.92
N GLU A 202 15.88 1.00 -13.05
CA GLU A 202 15.66 0.35 -14.34
C GLU A 202 14.41 0.91 -15.03
N PHE A 203 13.29 1.01 -14.31
CA PHE A 203 12.05 1.63 -14.79
C PHE A 203 12.26 3.09 -15.24
N LEU A 204 13.09 3.86 -14.52
CA LEU A 204 13.42 5.23 -14.90
C LEU A 204 14.31 5.37 -16.15
N GLN A 205 14.88 4.27 -16.66
CA GLN A 205 15.59 4.29 -17.95
C GLN A 205 14.61 4.24 -19.14
N THR A 206 13.39 3.76 -18.91
CA THR A 206 12.30 3.65 -19.88
C THR A 206 11.01 4.25 -19.30
N PRO A 207 11.01 5.54 -18.95
CA PRO A 207 9.95 6.16 -18.14
C PRO A 207 8.57 6.18 -18.83
N ASP A 208 8.56 6.20 -20.16
CA ASP A 208 7.34 6.26 -20.99
C ASP A 208 6.84 4.85 -21.39
N ASP A 209 7.56 3.78 -21.00
CA ASP A 209 7.11 2.40 -21.24
C ASP A 209 6.09 1.99 -20.17
N TYR A 210 5.32 0.95 -20.49
CA TYR A 210 4.30 0.37 -19.60
C TYR A 210 4.83 -0.90 -18.94
N PRO A 211 4.37 -1.23 -17.72
CA PRO A 211 4.62 -2.55 -17.17
C PRO A 211 4.07 -3.62 -18.12
N PRO A 212 4.73 -4.79 -18.24
CA PRO A 212 4.14 -5.89 -18.97
C PRO A 212 2.79 -6.26 -18.34
N VAL A 213 1.75 -6.41 -19.17
CA VAL A 213 0.47 -6.95 -18.74
C VAL A 213 0.73 -8.34 -18.17
N ASP A 214 0.28 -8.58 -16.93
CA ASP A 214 0.38 -9.91 -16.33
C ASP A 214 -0.53 -10.86 -17.12
N PRO A 215 0.00 -11.86 -17.84
CA PRO A 215 -0.84 -12.79 -18.59
C PRO A 215 -1.69 -13.69 -17.69
N ASP A 216 -1.40 -13.73 -16.38
CA ASP A 216 -2.18 -14.44 -15.37
C ASP A 216 -3.18 -13.52 -14.63
N SER A 217 -3.31 -12.23 -14.99
CA SER A 217 -4.49 -11.46 -14.60
C SER A 217 -5.67 -12.02 -15.40
N ASP A 218 -6.48 -12.85 -14.76
CA ASP A 218 -7.65 -13.55 -15.32
C ASP A 218 -8.77 -12.56 -15.74
N ASP A 219 -8.47 -11.70 -16.70
CA ASP A 219 -9.35 -10.73 -17.36
C ASP A 219 -9.69 -11.15 -18.80
N GLU A 220 -9.20 -12.31 -19.25
CA GLU A 220 -9.79 -12.98 -20.41
C GLU A 220 -11.15 -13.57 -20.01
N ASP A 221 -12.20 -12.76 -20.11
CA ASP A 221 -13.58 -13.26 -20.13
C ASP A 221 -13.78 -14.10 -21.40
N GLU A 222 -14.08 -15.41 -21.22
CA GLU A 222 -14.38 -16.39 -22.29
C GLU A 222 -15.57 -15.99 -23.18
N ASP A 223 -16.32 -14.94 -22.83
CA ASP A 223 -17.60 -14.59 -23.45
C ASP A 223 -17.54 -13.38 -24.40
N GLY A 224 -16.39 -12.72 -24.57
CA GLY A 224 -16.24 -11.61 -25.54
C GLY A 224 -17.13 -10.39 -25.27
N ASP A 225 -17.71 -10.29 -24.08
CA ASP A 225 -18.31 -9.06 -23.57
C ASP A 225 -17.20 -8.21 -22.96
N VAL A 226 -17.07 -6.98 -23.45
CA VAL A 226 -16.11 -5.99 -22.97
C VAL A 226 -16.53 -5.57 -21.56
N ASN A 227 -16.03 -6.25 -20.54
CA ASN A 227 -16.16 -5.77 -19.17
C ASN A 227 -15.24 -4.56 -19.00
N MET A 228 -15.84 -3.45 -18.63
CA MET A 228 -15.25 -2.14 -18.47
C MET A 228 -14.65 -1.98 -17.05
N ASP A 229 -14.04 -3.04 -16.54
CA ASP A 229 -13.17 -3.00 -15.37
C ASP A 229 -11.75 -3.20 -15.91
N GLU A 230 -11.31 -2.23 -16.72
CA GLU A 230 -9.89 -2.00 -16.95
C GLU A 230 -9.28 -1.80 -15.56
N ASP A 231 -8.39 -2.68 -15.12
CA ASP A 231 -7.44 -2.34 -14.06
C ASP A 231 -6.82 -1.00 -14.49
N GLU A 232 -7.19 0.10 -13.83
CA GLU A 232 -6.75 1.47 -14.17
C GLU A 232 -5.21 1.59 -14.23
N ASP A 233 -4.51 0.58 -13.72
CA ASP A 233 -3.07 0.40 -13.70
C ASP A 233 -2.47 0.06 -15.08
N GLN A 234 -3.25 -0.53 -16.00
CA GLN A 234 -2.76 -0.96 -17.33
C GLN A 234 -2.42 0.22 -18.25
N ASP A 235 -2.88 1.43 -17.92
CA ASP A 235 -2.62 2.66 -18.67
C ASP A 235 -1.56 3.57 -18.01
N LEU A 236 -0.93 3.12 -16.92
CA LEU A 236 0.11 3.90 -16.25
C LEU A 236 1.50 3.52 -16.75
N THR A 237 2.23 4.52 -17.23
CA THR A 237 3.65 4.41 -17.55
C THR A 237 4.49 4.17 -16.28
N TYR A 238 5.69 3.61 -16.43
CA TYR A 238 6.62 3.41 -15.31
C TYR A 238 6.88 4.68 -14.51
N VAL A 239 6.94 5.85 -15.16
CA VAL A 239 7.15 7.11 -14.45
C VAL A 239 5.95 7.52 -13.59
N GLN A 240 4.72 7.22 -14.03
CA GLN A 240 3.51 7.46 -13.24
C GLN A 240 3.47 6.52 -12.04
N LEU A 241 3.71 5.23 -12.27
CA LEU A 241 3.71 4.22 -11.20
C LEU A 241 4.79 4.48 -10.15
N ILE A 242 6.00 4.88 -10.55
CA ILE A 242 7.07 5.26 -9.60
C ILE A 242 6.69 6.48 -8.78
N ARG A 243 6.07 7.49 -9.40
CA ARG A 243 5.60 8.66 -8.66
C ARG A 243 4.51 8.30 -7.67
N GLU A 244 3.75 7.25 -7.92
CA GLU A 244 2.73 6.77 -7.01
C GLU A 244 3.25 5.64 -6.11
N ASN A 245 4.55 5.33 -6.09
CA ASN A 245 5.08 4.28 -5.21
C ASN A 245 5.53 4.86 -3.85
N PRO A 246 4.95 4.44 -2.71
CA PRO A 246 5.41 4.83 -1.36
C PRO A 246 6.92 4.65 -1.13
N GLU A 247 7.50 3.60 -1.71
CA GLU A 247 8.92 3.30 -1.55
C GLU A 247 9.82 4.41 -2.14
N THR A 248 9.37 5.06 -3.21
CA THR A 248 10.05 6.23 -3.80
C THR A 248 10.18 7.37 -2.78
N TYR A 249 9.13 7.64 -2.02
CA TYR A 249 9.12 8.67 -0.98
C TYR A 249 10.00 8.30 0.21
N LEU A 250 10.02 7.02 0.58
CA LEU A 250 10.91 6.49 1.61
C LEU A 250 12.38 6.69 1.22
N TRP A 251 12.77 6.26 0.01
CA TRP A 251 14.13 6.42 -0.49
C TRP A 251 14.55 7.88 -0.57
N PHE A 252 13.68 8.73 -1.11
CA PHE A 252 13.93 10.16 -1.19
C PHE A 252 14.14 10.77 0.21
N SER A 253 13.22 10.51 1.14
CA SER A 253 13.27 11.08 2.50
C SER A 253 14.52 10.65 3.27
N VAL A 254 14.86 9.36 3.24
CA VAL A 254 16.04 8.84 3.93
C VAL A 254 17.31 9.35 3.27
N GLY A 255 17.38 9.28 1.94
CA GLY A 255 18.51 9.78 1.18
C GLY A 255 18.77 11.27 1.45
N TYR A 256 17.73 12.10 1.35
CA TYR A 256 17.79 13.54 1.59
C TYR A 256 18.24 13.86 3.01
N TRP A 257 17.76 13.12 4.02
CA TRP A 257 18.20 13.28 5.40
C TRP A 257 19.72 13.06 5.52
N TYR A 258 20.27 11.95 4.98
CA TYR A 258 21.72 11.70 5.04
C TYR A 258 22.53 12.73 4.24
N PHE A 259 22.00 13.22 3.12
CA PHE A 259 22.60 14.32 2.36
C PHE A 259 22.73 15.57 3.23
N GLN A 260 21.70 15.94 3.99
CA GLN A 260 21.74 17.08 4.90
C GLN A 260 22.73 16.88 6.06
N GLN A 261 22.91 15.64 6.54
CA GLN A 261 23.90 15.34 7.59
C GLN A 261 25.34 15.30 7.08
N THR A 262 25.55 15.26 5.76
CA THR A 262 26.88 15.12 5.18
C THR A 262 27.65 16.43 5.27
N GLN A 263 28.80 16.41 5.93
CA GLN A 263 29.77 17.50 5.82
C GLN A 263 30.51 17.38 4.49
N TRP A 264 30.16 18.27 3.56
CA TRP A 264 30.71 18.28 2.22
C TRP A 264 32.18 18.70 2.23
N SER A 265 33.05 17.77 1.87
CA SER A 265 34.41 18.09 1.47
C SER A 265 34.40 18.97 0.20
N LYS A 266 35.37 19.89 0.12
CA LYS A 266 35.57 20.70 -1.10
C LYS A 266 35.97 19.83 -2.29
N GLU A 267 36.51 18.64 -2.04
CA GLU A 267 36.93 17.69 -3.06
C GLU A 267 35.72 16.95 -3.66
N THR A 268 35.53 17.08 -4.98
CA THR A 268 34.37 16.56 -5.71
C THR A 268 34.25 15.03 -5.67
N ASN A 269 35.37 14.32 -5.58
CA ASN A 269 35.44 12.86 -5.46
C ASN A 269 35.07 12.32 -4.06
N GLN A 270 34.93 13.20 -3.07
CA GLN A 270 34.50 12.87 -1.70
C GLN A 270 33.03 13.24 -1.46
N ARG A 271 32.36 13.83 -2.46
CA ARG A 271 30.96 14.17 -2.38
C ARG A 271 30.11 12.93 -2.66
N TRP A 272 29.08 12.77 -1.86
CA TRP A 272 27.99 11.85 -2.15
C TRP A 272 27.29 12.33 -3.40
N SER A 273 27.41 11.60 -4.50
CA SER A 273 26.36 11.65 -5.51
C SER A 273 25.26 10.74 -4.99
N PHE A 274 24.06 11.28 -4.80
CA PHE A 274 22.90 10.46 -5.11
C PHE A 274 23.21 9.83 -6.46
N HIS A 275 23.29 8.51 -6.55
CA HIS A 275 23.22 7.88 -7.88
C HIS A 275 22.03 8.52 -8.58
N ASN A 276 22.22 8.95 -9.82
CA ASN A 276 21.39 9.95 -10.50
C ASN A 276 19.89 9.77 -10.22
N GLY A 277 19.41 8.53 -10.11
CA GLY A 277 18.13 8.11 -9.52
C GLY A 277 17.47 9.02 -8.47
N ALA A 278 18.08 9.43 -7.34
CA ALA A 278 17.34 10.27 -6.38
C ALA A 278 17.27 11.75 -6.78
N GLY A 279 18.25 12.22 -7.56
CA GLY A 279 18.17 13.51 -8.23
C GLY A 279 17.22 13.46 -9.44
N GLU A 280 17.12 12.32 -10.09
CA GLU A 280 16.16 12.00 -11.15
C GLU A 280 14.76 11.91 -10.56
N LEU A 281 14.53 11.33 -9.38
CA LEU A 281 13.23 11.35 -8.68
C LEU A 281 12.73 12.76 -8.33
N VAL A 282 13.65 13.72 -8.20
CA VAL A 282 13.33 15.15 -7.99
C VAL A 282 13.23 15.91 -9.32
N GLN A 283 13.91 15.42 -10.36
CA GLN A 283 13.88 16.02 -11.70
C GLN A 283 12.66 15.55 -12.49
N ILE A 284 12.26 14.29 -12.31
CA ILE A 284 11.11 13.60 -12.89
C ILE A 284 9.85 14.24 -12.41
#